data_AF-A0A920KLK2-F1
#
_entry.id   AF-A0A920KLK2-F1
#
_cell.length_a   1.000
_cell.length_b   1.000
_cell.length_c   1.000
_cell.angle_alpha   90.00
_cell.angle_beta   90.00
_cell.angle_gamma   90.00
#
_symmetry.space_group_name_H-M   'P 1'
#
loop_
_entity.id
_entity.type
_entity.pdbx_description
1 polymer ?
#
loop_
_entity_poly.entity_id
_entity_poly.type
_entity_poly.pdbx_seq_one_letter_code
_entity_poly.pdbx_strand_id
1 'polypeptide(L)'
;MIFRNQTQVLEQIINLLFYIAEADGEISRPEIQFIEGCAKYFGLQRNQYESIQSLWLDKQINPYKILGVDKEATNEEIRKKWIQLSKELHPDQLRAQGVPQELIIKSEDRLSEINQAYDKIKSLRKIN
;
A
#
# COMPACT_ATOMS: atom_id res chain seq x y z
N MET A 1 -24.14 25.15 8.60
CA MET A 1 -23.23 23.99 8.44
C MET A 1 -22.74 23.59 9.82
N ILE A 2 -23.00 22.35 10.23
CA ILE A 2 -23.04 21.89 11.64
C ILE A 2 -21.65 21.77 12.31
N PHE A 3 -20.53 21.83 11.58
CA PHE A 3 -19.21 21.46 12.11
C PHE A 3 -18.10 22.52 12.01
N ARG A 4 -18.45 23.79 11.76
CA ARG A 4 -17.48 24.85 11.40
C ARG A 4 -16.37 25.16 12.44
N ASN A 5 -16.47 24.62 13.66
CA ASN A 5 -15.53 24.83 14.76
C ASN A 5 -14.97 23.53 15.39
N GLN A 6 -15.20 22.37 14.76
CA GLN A 6 -14.72 21.08 15.27
C GLN A 6 -13.67 20.48 14.33
N THR A 7 -12.54 21.19 14.19
CA THR A 7 -11.40 20.75 13.36
C THR A 7 -11.04 19.29 13.62
N GLN A 8 -10.98 18.89 14.88
CA GLN A 8 -10.66 17.52 15.27
C GLN A 8 -11.66 16.49 14.71
N VAL A 9 -12.97 16.81 14.67
CA VAL A 9 -13.98 15.90 14.11
C VAL A 9 -13.84 15.81 12.59
N LEU A 10 -13.55 16.93 11.92
CA LEU A 10 -13.32 16.95 10.47
C LEU A 10 -12.09 16.13 10.09
N GLU A 11 -11.00 16.25 10.84
CA GLU A 11 -9.81 15.42 10.65
C GLU A 11 -10.13 13.93 10.81
N GLN A 12 -10.94 13.55 11.81
CA GLN A 12 -11.36 12.15 12.00
C GLN A 12 -12.20 11.64 10.82
N ILE A 13 -13.11 12.46 10.28
CA ILE A 13 -13.90 12.10 9.10
C ILE A 13 -12.98 11.88 7.89
N ILE A 14 -12.01 12.77 7.64
CA ILE A 14 -11.06 12.61 6.54
C ILE A 14 -10.21 11.35 6.73
N ASN A 15 -9.74 11.06 7.95
CA ASN A 15 -9.04 9.82 8.25
C ASN A 15 -9.90 8.58 7.99
N LEU A 16 -11.19 8.62 8.34
CA LEU A 16 -12.12 7.52 8.04
C LEU A 16 -12.30 7.34 6.52
N LEU A 17 -12.39 8.43 5.76
CA LEU A 17 -12.49 8.34 4.30
C LEU A 17 -11.23 7.73 3.68
N PHE A 18 -10.03 8.09 4.18
CA PHE A 18 -8.79 7.44 3.75
C PHE A 18 -8.72 5.97 4.15
N TYR A 19 -9.22 5.61 5.34
CA TYR A 19 -9.31 4.20 5.76
C TYR A 19 -10.22 3.38 4.84
N ILE A 20 -11.37 3.95 4.44
CA ILE A 20 -12.28 3.29 3.49
C ILE A 20 -11.63 3.19 2.10
N ALA A 21 -10.97 4.24 1.64
CA ALA A 21 -10.27 4.26 0.36
C ALA A 21 -9.02 3.38 0.31
N GLU A 22 -8.51 2.94 1.46
CA GLU A 22 -7.43 1.96 1.53
C GLU A 22 -7.96 0.52 1.65
N ALA A 23 -9.27 0.31 1.77
CA ALA A 23 -9.84 -1.01 2.01
C ALA A 23 -9.58 -2.02 0.89
N ASP A 24 -9.37 -1.55 -0.35
CA ASP A 24 -8.96 -2.37 -1.50
C ASP A 24 -7.42 -2.50 -1.61
N GLY A 25 -6.70 -1.97 -0.63
CA GLY A 25 -5.26 -1.98 -0.51
C GLY A 25 -4.58 -0.77 -1.14
N GLU A 26 -5.26 0.07 -1.94
CA GLU A 26 -4.66 1.24 -2.60
C GLU A 26 -5.60 2.44 -2.67
N ILE A 27 -5.16 3.56 -2.09
CA ILE A 27 -5.84 4.83 -2.30
C ILE A 27 -5.54 5.33 -3.72
N SER A 28 -6.51 5.20 -4.60
CA SER A 28 -6.42 5.58 -6.01
C SER A 28 -6.49 7.10 -6.21
N ARG A 29 -6.03 7.58 -7.37
CA ARG A 29 -6.09 9.01 -7.72
C ARG A 29 -7.52 9.60 -7.66
N PRO A 30 -8.57 8.93 -8.16
CA PRO A 30 -9.94 9.40 -8.01
C PRO A 30 -10.39 9.53 -6.56
N GLU A 31 -9.98 8.62 -5.68
CA GLU A 31 -10.34 8.69 -4.26
C GLU A 31 -9.64 9.83 -3.55
N ILE A 32 -8.35 10.05 -3.84
CA ILE A 32 -7.63 11.24 -3.34
C ILE A 32 -8.36 12.53 -3.74
N GLN A 33 -8.80 12.64 -5.01
CA GLN A 33 -9.54 13.81 -5.49
C GLN A 33 -10.90 13.96 -4.81
N PHE A 34 -11.60 12.85 -4.57
CA PHE A 34 -12.86 12.84 -3.86
C PHE A 34 -12.69 13.31 -2.41
N ILE A 35 -11.71 12.75 -1.69
CA ILE A 35 -11.42 13.10 -0.29
C ILE A 35 -10.97 14.56 -0.18
N GLU A 36 -10.14 15.05 -1.10
CA GLU A 36 -9.76 16.47 -1.18
C GLU A 36 -10.99 17.36 -1.39
N GLY A 37 -11.93 16.94 -2.24
CA GLY A 37 -13.21 17.63 -2.46
C GLY A 37 -14.05 17.70 -1.18
N CYS A 38 -14.18 16.59 -0.46
CA CYS A 38 -14.85 16.53 0.84
C CYS A 38 -14.17 17.46 1.86
N ALA A 39 -12.84 17.43 1.98
CA ALA A 39 -12.09 18.28 2.89
C ALA A 39 -12.33 19.78 2.61
N LYS A 40 -12.31 20.18 1.34
CA LYS A 40 -12.66 21.54 0.90
C LYS A 40 -14.09 21.91 1.26
N TYR A 41 -15.05 21.03 0.99
CA TYR A 41 -16.46 21.27 1.28
C TYR A 41 -16.75 21.42 2.78
N PHE A 42 -16.06 20.64 3.62
CA PHE A 42 -16.18 20.73 5.08
C PHE A 42 -15.41 21.92 5.69
N GLY A 43 -14.59 22.62 4.89
CA GLY A 43 -13.83 23.78 5.34
C GLY A 43 -12.54 23.43 6.08
N LEU A 44 -11.97 22.24 5.85
CA LEU A 44 -10.67 21.87 6.40
C LEU A 44 -9.58 22.70 5.72
N GLN A 45 -8.62 23.20 6.50
CA GLN A 45 -7.51 23.97 5.94
C GLN A 45 -6.60 23.06 5.13
N ARG A 46 -6.00 23.63 4.08
CA ARG A 46 -5.16 22.89 3.13
C ARG A 46 -3.97 22.20 3.80
N ASN A 47 -3.29 22.88 4.72
CA ASN A 47 -2.16 22.33 5.48
C ASN A 47 -2.55 21.11 6.34
N GLN A 48 -3.75 21.12 6.92
CA GLN A 48 -4.25 20.01 7.73
C GLN A 48 -4.56 18.79 6.85
N TYR A 49 -5.22 19.02 5.70
CA TYR A 49 -5.45 17.99 4.71
C TYR A 49 -4.14 17.39 4.17
N GLU A 50 -3.19 18.22 3.76
CA GLU A 50 -1.88 17.77 3.24
C GLU A 50 -1.10 16.95 4.29
N SER A 51 -1.18 17.32 5.57
CA SER A 51 -0.56 16.54 6.65
C SER A 51 -1.18 15.15 6.81
N ILE A 52 -2.51 15.05 6.77
CA ILE A 52 -3.23 13.77 6.84
C ILE A 52 -2.92 12.93 5.59
N GLN A 53 -3.00 13.55 4.41
CA GLN A 53 -2.73 12.88 3.15
C GLN A 53 -1.31 12.29 3.11
N SER A 54 -0.30 13.06 3.52
CA SER A 54 1.09 12.56 3.58
C SER A 54 1.21 11.34 4.49
N LEU A 55 0.59 11.38 5.68
CA LEU A 55 0.61 10.25 6.61
C LEU A 55 0.04 8.97 5.97
N TRP A 56 -1.06 9.09 5.23
CA TRP A 56 -1.69 7.94 4.55
C TRP A 56 -0.91 7.48 3.32
N LEU A 57 -0.32 8.39 2.54
CA LEU A 57 0.51 8.05 1.38
C LEU A 57 1.84 7.43 1.80
N ASP A 58 2.45 7.87 2.90
CA ASP A 58 3.65 7.27 3.47
C ASP A 58 3.36 5.89 4.07
N LYS A 59 2.15 5.70 4.62
CA LYS A 59 1.67 4.40 5.09
C LYS A 59 1.39 3.42 3.94
N GLN A 60 1.07 3.90 2.74
CA GLN A 60 0.97 3.04 1.56
C GLN A 60 2.36 2.51 1.18
N ILE A 61 2.63 1.28 1.60
CA ILE A 61 3.84 0.57 1.18
C ILE A 61 3.75 0.39 -0.34
N ASN A 62 4.64 1.06 -1.07
CA ASN A 62 4.68 1.03 -2.52
C ASN A 62 5.02 -0.41 -2.98
N PRO A 63 4.10 -1.11 -3.67
CA PRO A 63 4.29 -2.52 -3.99
C PRO A 63 5.44 -2.75 -4.98
N TYR A 64 5.72 -1.78 -5.86
CA TYR A 64 6.88 -1.83 -6.75
C TYR A 64 8.19 -1.77 -5.96
N LYS A 65 8.24 -0.96 -4.89
CA LYS A 65 9.39 -0.93 -3.98
C LYS A 65 9.54 -2.22 -3.18
N ILE A 66 8.44 -2.83 -2.71
CA ILE A 66 8.50 -4.13 -2.00
C ILE A 66 9.09 -5.21 -2.90
N LEU A 67 8.64 -5.26 -4.17
CA LEU A 67 9.12 -6.23 -5.15
C LEU A 67 10.52 -5.89 -5.70
N GLY A 68 11.00 -4.66 -5.46
CA GLY A 68 12.30 -4.18 -5.93
C GLY A 68 12.34 -3.97 -7.44
N VAL A 69 11.24 -3.47 -8.02
CA VAL A 69 11.09 -3.18 -9.45
C VAL A 69 10.74 -1.70 -9.66
N ASP A 70 11.04 -1.17 -10.84
CA ASP A 70 10.56 0.16 -11.23
C ASP A 70 9.05 0.14 -11.51
N LYS A 71 8.36 1.24 -11.26
CA LYS A 71 6.94 1.41 -11.59
C LYS A 71 6.68 1.34 -13.10
N GLU A 72 7.68 1.62 -13.93
CA GLU A 72 7.63 1.55 -15.39
C GLU A 72 8.06 0.18 -15.93
N ALA A 73 8.46 -0.76 -15.05
CA ALA A 73 8.85 -2.11 -15.47
C ALA A 73 7.70 -2.83 -16.19
N THR A 74 8.03 -3.68 -17.14
CA THR A 74 7.05 -4.47 -17.90
C THR A 74 6.40 -5.56 -17.03
N ASN A 75 5.20 -6.02 -17.41
CA ASN A 75 4.50 -7.07 -16.66
C ASN A 75 5.32 -8.37 -16.59
N GLU A 76 6.10 -8.68 -17.62
CA GLU A 76 7.01 -9.84 -17.64
C GLU A 76 8.15 -9.69 -16.63
N GLU A 77 8.76 -8.52 -16.54
CA GLU A 77 9.82 -8.24 -15.56
C GLU A 77 9.31 -8.35 -14.13
N ILE A 78 8.12 -7.81 -13.87
CA ILE A 78 7.46 -7.88 -12.56
C ILE A 78 7.18 -9.34 -12.19
N ARG A 79 6.57 -10.11 -13.10
CA ARG A 79 6.30 -11.54 -12.88
C ARG A 79 7.59 -12.33 -12.67
N LYS A 80 8.63 -12.06 -13.46
CA LYS A 80 9.93 -12.73 -13.35
C LYS A 80 10.57 -12.44 -11.99
N LYS A 81 10.53 -11.20 -11.52
CA LYS A 81 11.06 -10.80 -10.23
C LYS A 81 10.30 -11.44 -9.07
N TRP A 82 8.97 -11.48 -9.15
CA TRP A 82 8.13 -12.20 -8.19
C TRP A 82 8.49 -13.69 -8.11
N ILE A 83 8.56 -14.40 -9.25
CA ILE A 83 8.93 -15.82 -9.27
C ILE A 83 10.31 -16.06 -8.66
N GLN A 84 11.27 -15.19 -8.96
CA GLN A 84 12.62 -15.28 -8.40
C GLN A 84 12.60 -15.16 -6.88
N LEU A 85 12.00 -14.09 -6.35
CA LEU A 85 11.93 -13.83 -4.92
C LEU A 85 11.15 -14.92 -4.17
N SER A 86 10.07 -15.43 -4.77
CA SER A 86 9.27 -16.49 -4.17
C SER A 86 10.05 -17.81 -4.04
N LYS A 87 10.96 -18.11 -4.97
CA LYS A 87 11.86 -19.26 -4.86
C LYS A 87 12.94 -19.04 -3.82
N GLU A 88 13.57 -17.86 -3.82
CA GLU A 88 14.64 -17.51 -2.88
C GLU A 88 14.17 -17.55 -1.43
N LEU A 89 12.92 -17.15 -1.16
CA LEU A 89 12.32 -17.10 0.18
C LEU A 89 11.47 -18.32 0.53
N HIS A 90 11.36 -19.32 -0.35
CA HIS A 90 10.49 -20.48 -0.08
C HIS A 90 11.02 -21.28 1.12
N PRO A 91 10.18 -21.60 2.12
CA PRO A 91 10.63 -22.29 3.33
C PRO A 91 11.25 -23.67 3.02
N ASP A 92 10.75 -24.40 2.02
CA ASP A 92 11.38 -25.67 1.59
C ASP A 92 12.79 -25.48 1.04
N GLN A 93 13.02 -24.42 0.26
CA GLN A 93 14.34 -24.14 -0.31
C GLN A 93 15.32 -23.70 0.78
N LEU A 94 14.87 -22.90 1.74
CA LEU A 94 15.69 -22.48 2.89
C LEU A 94 15.98 -23.64 3.85
N ARG A 95 15.01 -24.52 4.10
CA ARG A 95 15.23 -25.76 4.87
C ARG A 95 16.26 -26.67 4.20
N ALA A 96 16.17 -26.85 2.88
CA ALA A 96 17.15 -27.63 2.12
C ALA A 96 18.57 -27.02 2.18
N GLN A 97 18.69 -25.70 2.34
CA GLN A 97 19.96 -24.99 2.51
C GLN A 97 20.49 -24.99 3.95
N GLY A 98 19.77 -25.61 4.90
CA GLY A 98 20.19 -25.67 6.31
C GLY A 98 20.03 -24.34 7.05
N VAL A 99 19.16 -23.45 6.57
CA VAL A 99 18.90 -22.16 7.21
C VAL A 99 18.19 -22.37 8.56
N PRO A 100 18.60 -21.67 9.64
CA PRO A 100 17.95 -21.73 10.95
C PRO A 100 16.45 -21.40 10.90
N GLN A 101 15.66 -22.04 11.77
CA GLN A 101 14.20 -21.88 11.85
C GLN A 101 13.77 -20.42 12.05
N GLU A 102 14.48 -19.64 12.86
CA GLU A 102 14.17 -18.21 13.09
C GLU A 102 14.28 -17.37 11.81
N LEU A 103 15.25 -17.70 10.94
CA LEU A 103 15.42 -17.02 9.66
C LEU A 103 14.37 -17.47 8.65
N ILE A 104 13.95 -18.74 8.70
CA ILE A 104 12.84 -19.25 7.88
C ILE A 104 11.54 -18.50 8.20
N ILE A 105 11.21 -18.29 9.47
CA ILE A 105 10.02 -17.53 9.89
C ILE A 105 10.06 -16.11 9.31
N LYS A 106 11.20 -15.42 9.42
CA LYS A 106 11.37 -14.07 8.83
C LYS A 106 11.24 -14.08 7.30
N SER A 107 11.70 -15.14 6.65
CA SER A 107 11.53 -15.31 5.20
C SER A 107 10.08 -15.57 4.81
N GLU A 108 9.29 -16.26 5.63
CA GLU A 108 7.84 -16.43 5.42
C GLU A 108 7.10 -15.10 5.51
N ASP A 109 7.41 -14.27 6.51
CA ASP A 109 6.86 -12.91 6.62
C ASP A 109 7.20 -12.09 5.38
N ARG A 110 8.46 -12.14 4.95
CA ARG A 110 8.92 -11.40 3.76
C ARG A 110 8.29 -11.92 2.47
N LEU A 111 8.09 -13.23 2.35
CA LEU A 111 7.41 -13.86 1.23
C LEU A 111 5.94 -13.42 1.15
N SER A 112 5.27 -13.33 2.31
CA SER A 112 3.90 -12.81 2.41
C SER A 112 3.81 -11.37 1.90
N GLU A 113 4.73 -10.49 2.32
CA GLU A 113 4.80 -9.11 1.83
C GLU A 113 5.01 -9.04 0.31
N ILE A 114 5.87 -9.90 -0.25
CA ILE A 114 6.13 -9.95 -1.69
C ILE A 114 4.91 -10.43 -2.47
N ASN A 115 4.18 -11.43 -1.96
CA ASN A 115 2.96 -11.90 -2.59
C ASN A 115 1.88 -10.82 -2.59
N GLN A 116 1.65 -10.16 -1.45
CA GLN A 116 0.71 -9.04 -1.35
C GLN A 116 1.08 -7.90 -2.31
N ALA A 117 2.37 -7.57 -2.42
CA ALA A 117 2.85 -6.56 -3.36
C ALA A 117 2.58 -6.95 -4.82
N TYR A 118 2.85 -8.20 -5.19
CA TYR A 118 2.60 -8.69 -6.54
C TYR A 118 1.11 -8.71 -6.87
N ASP A 119 0.26 -9.17 -5.94
CA ASP A 119 -1.19 -9.17 -6.11
C ASP A 119 -1.75 -7.76 -6.28
N LYS A 120 -1.23 -6.79 -5.50
CA LYS A 120 -1.58 -5.39 -5.63
C LYS A 120 -1.20 -4.82 -7.00
N ILE A 121 0.02 -5.10 -7.49
CA ILE A 121 0.45 -4.70 -8.84
C ILE A 121 -0.43 -5.37 -9.92
N LYS A 122 -0.78 -6.64 -9.72
CA LYS A 122 -1.64 -7.40 -10.63
C LYS A 122 -3.01 -6.73 -10.78
N SER A 123 -3.63 -6.37 -9.64
CA SER A 123 -4.89 -5.63 -9.59
C SER A 123 -4.81 -4.25 -10.24
N LEU A 124 -3.77 -3.47 -9.90
CA LEU A 124 -3.53 -2.15 -10.46
C LEU A 124 -3.45 -2.14 -11.99
N ARG A 125 -2.73 -3.10 -12.54
CA ARG A 125 -2.44 -3.20 -13.96
C ARG A 125 -3.45 -4.06 -14.73
N LYS A 126 -4.46 -4.61 -14.05
CA LYS A 126 -5.43 -5.56 -14.59
C LYS A 126 -4.76 -6.71 -15.35
N ILE A 127 -3.65 -7.20 -14.82
CA ILE A 127 -2.95 -8.36 -15.38
C ILE A 127 -3.79 -9.58 -15.00
N ASN A 128 -4.37 -10.29 -15.98
CA ASN A 128 -5.08 -11.55 -15.71
C ASN A 128 -4.09 -12.70 -15.47
#